data_AF-A0A2E4W4J5-F1
#
_entry.id   AF-A0A2E4W4J5-F1
#
_cell.length_a   1.000
_cell.length_b   1.000
_cell.length_c   1.000
_cell.angle_alpha   90.00
_cell.angle_beta   90.00
_cell.angle_gamma   90.00
#
_symmetry.space_group_name_H-M   'P 1'
#
loop_
_entity.id
_entity.type
_entity.pdbx_description
1 polymer ?
#
loop_
_entity_poly.entity_id
_entity_poly.type
_entity_poly.pdbx_seq_one_letter_code
_entity_poly.pdbx_strand_id
1 'polypeptide(L)'
;MEIYELLDRFELLYEDSTPDISNLRRAIIDNDLSSLFQILKKYEDEELIENIRSAVCDLNPWAFYKIYKNEDAEDFKKFILNKNIWSLFKILQKLYLKKEEVLNDIKCIATTEYQPIDMLYPLFRIINSDDDIKTIAVSNDPLNEETVQALFRILQNIIDEPIVDELRRAVTGETFSTKMRPVFSVFKDDKFIRNYYTATNTEHASGQARLNATFNVVSTLLENNAVVTDLRAIVAHDNRPAMYNCLDYVLDSDLVRILERFEKEKPEYNLHDAFTQGQLRSKLWLLKHLRGMDLGTVFICAGWYGTLARTMFENEHVHFDKIRSFDIDPKCAEVADTINRSWVKDAWQYKSSTLDIHDLNYTDSKYKVKKANGTYEVLTDSPNTIINTSCEHIKNFDDWFNLIPADKLVALQSNDYFEIQDHVNCVNSLDEFKQQAPLSNIIYEGKLELEKYTRYMIIGYA
;
A
#
# COMPACT_ATOMS: atom_id res chain seq x y z
N MET A 1 9.87 13.34 11.18
CA MET A 1 9.92 12.58 9.92
C MET A 1 8.50 12.44 9.43
N GLU A 2 8.22 12.95 8.25
CA GLU A 2 6.89 12.96 7.65
C GLU A 2 6.42 11.51 7.35
N ILE A 3 5.11 11.31 7.10
CA ILE A 3 4.58 9.97 6.78
C ILE A 3 5.21 9.40 5.51
N TYR A 4 5.33 10.21 4.45
CA TYR A 4 5.91 9.74 3.18
C TYR A 4 7.36 9.27 3.35
N GLU A 5 8.15 9.97 4.18
CA GLU A 5 9.55 9.60 4.43
C GLU A 5 9.63 8.23 5.11
N LEU A 6 8.74 7.96 6.08
CA LEU A 6 8.70 6.69 6.79
C LEU A 6 8.29 5.54 5.86
N LEU A 7 7.28 5.74 5.02
CA LEU A 7 6.87 4.77 4.01
C LEU A 7 8.01 4.48 3.02
N ASP A 8 8.72 5.50 2.55
CA ASP A 8 9.90 5.33 1.70
C ASP A 8 11.00 4.51 2.40
N ARG A 9 11.20 4.67 3.72
CA ARG A 9 12.21 3.88 4.46
C ARG A 9 11.81 2.42 4.58
N PHE A 10 10.55 2.16 4.89
CA PHE A 10 10.05 0.80 4.99
C PHE A 10 10.01 0.11 3.63
N GLU A 11 9.64 0.81 2.57
CA GLU A 11 9.74 0.26 1.21
C GLU A 11 11.19 -0.12 0.91
N LEU A 12 12.16 0.78 1.14
CA LEU A 12 13.58 0.48 0.91
C LEU A 12 14.08 -0.73 1.72
N LEU A 13 13.60 -0.93 2.94
CA LEU A 13 13.99 -2.07 3.80
C LEU A 13 13.41 -3.40 3.33
N TYR A 14 12.17 -3.37 2.84
CA TYR A 14 11.37 -4.57 2.64
C TYR A 14 10.94 -4.80 1.18
N GLU A 15 11.43 -4.00 0.22
CA GLU A 15 11.09 -4.09 -1.21
C GLU A 15 11.28 -5.50 -1.79
N ASP A 16 12.38 -6.17 -1.39
CA ASP A 16 12.71 -7.53 -1.83
C ASP A 16 11.82 -8.60 -1.16
N SER A 17 11.19 -8.28 -0.02
CA SER A 17 10.52 -9.26 0.86
C SER A 17 9.00 -9.26 0.75
N THR A 18 8.37 -8.09 0.55
CA THR A 18 6.92 -7.98 0.42
C THR A 18 6.51 -6.88 -0.56
N PRO A 19 5.71 -7.18 -1.60
CA PRO A 19 5.20 -6.16 -2.50
C PRO A 19 4.14 -5.26 -1.85
N ASP A 20 3.65 -5.62 -0.65
CA ASP A 20 2.56 -4.89 0.00
C ASP A 20 2.97 -3.53 0.52
N ILE A 21 4.24 -3.36 0.92
CA ILE A 21 4.72 -2.05 1.36
C ILE A 21 4.69 -1.04 0.21
N SER A 22 5.03 -1.48 -1.01
CA SER A 22 4.90 -0.66 -2.21
C SER A 22 3.44 -0.37 -2.57
N ASN A 23 2.52 -1.31 -2.33
CA ASN A 23 1.09 -1.03 -2.47
C ASN A 23 0.62 0.01 -1.44
N LEU A 24 1.02 -0.14 -0.18
CA LEU A 24 0.66 0.80 0.89
C LEU A 24 1.17 2.21 0.58
N ARG A 25 2.43 2.30 0.18
CA ARG A 25 3.06 3.56 -0.22
C ARG A 25 2.31 4.23 -1.37
N ARG A 26 2.05 3.52 -2.48
CA ARG A 26 1.32 4.08 -3.64
C ARG A 26 -0.12 4.46 -3.29
N ALA A 27 -0.80 3.68 -2.47
CA ALA A 27 -2.15 3.98 -2.03
C ALA A 27 -2.22 5.28 -1.22
N ILE A 28 -1.23 5.54 -0.36
CA ILE A 28 -1.19 6.72 0.52
C ILE A 28 -0.60 7.95 -0.18
N ILE A 29 0.57 7.81 -0.82
CA ILE A 29 1.31 8.95 -1.39
C ILE A 29 0.73 9.35 -2.74
N ASP A 30 0.49 8.37 -3.61
CA ASP A 30 0.08 8.60 -5.00
C ASP A 30 -1.45 8.58 -5.16
N ASN A 31 -2.19 8.34 -4.07
CA ASN A 31 -3.65 8.17 -4.07
C ASN A 31 -4.12 7.05 -5.05
N ASP A 32 -3.30 6.01 -5.23
CA ASP A 32 -3.54 4.95 -6.20
C ASP A 32 -4.62 3.96 -5.72
N LEU A 33 -5.78 4.01 -6.38
CA LEU A 33 -6.90 3.13 -6.07
C LEU A 33 -6.58 1.65 -6.31
N SER A 34 -5.76 1.32 -7.31
CA SER A 34 -5.43 -0.08 -7.60
C SER A 34 -4.67 -0.71 -6.43
N SER A 35 -3.69 0.00 -5.89
CA SER A 35 -2.91 -0.43 -4.73
C SER A 35 -3.76 -0.50 -3.46
N LEU A 36 -4.68 0.45 -3.26
CA LEU A 36 -5.66 0.39 -2.16
C LEU A 36 -6.45 -0.92 -2.19
N PHE A 37 -7.05 -1.26 -3.34
CA PHE A 37 -7.83 -2.49 -3.45
C PHE A 37 -6.98 -3.75 -3.30
N GLN A 38 -5.71 -3.73 -3.74
CA GLN A 38 -4.79 -4.86 -3.54
C GLN A 38 -4.51 -5.14 -2.06
N ILE A 39 -4.41 -4.11 -1.22
CA ILE A 39 -4.28 -4.26 0.23
C ILE A 39 -5.56 -4.84 0.81
N LEU A 40 -6.72 -4.26 0.46
CA LEU A 40 -8.01 -4.68 1.00
C LEU A 40 -8.37 -6.15 0.71
N LYS A 41 -7.97 -6.68 -0.46
CA LYS A 41 -8.15 -8.10 -0.82
C LYS A 41 -7.57 -9.08 0.19
N LYS A 42 -6.60 -8.67 1.02
CA LYS A 42 -5.99 -9.53 2.03
C LYS A 42 -6.79 -9.66 3.32
N TYR A 43 -7.64 -8.69 3.60
CA TYR A 43 -8.35 -8.58 4.89
C TYR A 43 -9.86 -8.75 4.75
N GLU A 44 -10.35 -8.93 3.53
CA GLU A 44 -11.77 -8.96 3.19
C GLU A 44 -12.07 -9.96 2.07
N ASP A 45 -13.36 -10.23 1.86
CA ASP A 45 -13.83 -11.12 0.80
C ASP A 45 -13.34 -10.65 -0.59
N GLU A 46 -12.54 -11.49 -1.24
CA GLU A 46 -11.89 -11.14 -2.51
C GLU A 46 -12.90 -10.83 -3.61
N GLU A 47 -14.01 -11.57 -3.68
CA GLU A 47 -15.07 -11.34 -4.66
C GLU A 47 -15.74 -9.98 -4.44
N LEU A 48 -16.07 -9.64 -3.19
CA LEU A 48 -16.63 -8.34 -2.84
C LEU A 48 -15.67 -7.21 -3.21
N ILE A 49 -14.40 -7.30 -2.81
CA ILE A 49 -13.40 -6.27 -3.11
C ILE A 49 -13.22 -6.11 -4.62
N GLU A 50 -13.17 -7.20 -5.38
CA GLU A 50 -13.07 -7.14 -6.84
C GLU A 50 -14.31 -6.52 -7.49
N ASN A 51 -15.51 -6.81 -7.00
CA ASN A 51 -16.73 -6.17 -7.46
C ASN A 51 -16.72 -4.66 -7.16
N ILE A 52 -16.23 -4.24 -5.98
CA ILE A 52 -16.11 -2.80 -5.66
C ILE A 52 -15.09 -2.13 -6.60
N ARG A 53 -13.90 -2.72 -6.75
CA ARG A 53 -12.84 -2.22 -7.63
C ARG A 53 -13.34 -2.09 -9.07
N SER A 54 -13.97 -3.13 -9.62
CA SER A 54 -14.47 -3.10 -11.00
C SER A 54 -15.59 -2.07 -11.18
N ALA A 55 -16.47 -1.90 -10.19
CA ALA A 55 -17.50 -0.88 -10.24
C ALA A 55 -16.91 0.55 -10.27
N VAL A 56 -15.90 0.83 -9.44
CA VAL A 56 -15.33 2.19 -9.26
C VAL A 56 -14.22 2.52 -10.26
N CYS A 57 -13.33 1.58 -10.54
CA CYS A 57 -12.15 1.79 -11.39
C CYS A 57 -12.43 1.50 -12.86
N ASP A 58 -13.10 0.37 -13.16
CA ASP A 58 -13.37 -0.04 -14.54
C ASP A 58 -14.68 0.54 -15.08
N LEU A 59 -15.45 1.24 -14.23
CA LEU A 59 -16.76 1.77 -14.54
C LEU A 59 -17.71 0.67 -15.06
N ASN A 60 -17.75 -0.47 -14.35
CA ASN A 60 -18.53 -1.64 -14.74
C ASN A 60 -19.94 -1.64 -14.09
N PRO A 61 -21.03 -1.46 -14.87
CA PRO A 61 -22.39 -1.49 -14.32
C PRO A 61 -22.78 -2.83 -13.70
N TRP A 62 -22.27 -3.96 -14.23
CA TRP A 62 -22.58 -5.27 -13.67
C TRP A 62 -22.04 -5.43 -12.26
N ALA A 63 -20.83 -4.94 -12.02
CA ALA A 63 -20.20 -4.96 -10.71
C ALA A 63 -20.96 -4.06 -9.71
N PHE A 64 -21.43 -2.88 -10.16
CA PHE A 64 -22.31 -2.02 -9.36
C PHE A 64 -23.55 -2.76 -8.83
N TYR A 65 -24.28 -3.48 -9.69
CA TYR A 65 -25.48 -4.21 -9.25
C TYR A 65 -25.18 -5.44 -8.39
N LYS A 66 -23.93 -5.91 -8.35
CA LYS A 66 -23.52 -6.93 -7.38
C LYS A 66 -23.34 -6.34 -5.98
N ILE A 67 -22.85 -5.11 -5.86
CA ILE A 67 -22.55 -4.47 -4.57
C ILE A 67 -23.73 -3.62 -4.03
N TYR A 68 -24.57 -3.05 -4.89
CA TYR A 68 -25.71 -2.25 -4.47
C TYR A 68 -26.97 -3.10 -4.28
N LYS A 69 -27.20 -3.56 -3.03
CA LYS A 69 -28.34 -4.41 -2.66
C LYS A 69 -29.60 -3.58 -2.37
N ASN A 70 -30.17 -2.98 -3.40
CA ASN A 70 -31.47 -2.28 -3.34
C ASN A 70 -32.49 -3.00 -4.24
N GLU A 71 -33.63 -3.40 -3.68
CA GLU A 71 -34.68 -4.13 -4.42
C GLU A 71 -35.26 -3.32 -5.58
N ASP A 72 -35.40 -2.00 -5.42
CA ASP A 72 -35.91 -1.12 -6.46
C ASP A 72 -34.91 -0.92 -7.61
N ALA A 73 -33.61 -1.08 -7.34
CA ALA A 73 -32.57 -1.00 -8.36
C ALA A 73 -32.48 -2.27 -9.25
N GLU A 74 -33.01 -3.40 -8.80
CA GLU A 74 -32.96 -4.65 -9.57
C GLU A 74 -33.78 -4.57 -10.87
N ASP A 75 -34.87 -3.79 -10.89
CA ASP A 75 -35.62 -3.53 -12.12
C ASP A 75 -34.79 -2.69 -13.10
N PHE A 76 -33.98 -1.73 -12.64
CA PHE A 76 -33.07 -0.96 -13.51
C PHE A 76 -32.03 -1.87 -14.16
N LYS A 77 -31.41 -2.77 -13.39
CA LYS A 77 -30.49 -3.78 -13.94
C LYS A 77 -31.12 -4.62 -15.04
N LYS A 78 -32.31 -5.18 -14.77
CA LYS A 78 -33.04 -6.02 -15.71
C LYS A 78 -33.39 -5.25 -16.99
N PHE A 79 -33.85 -4.01 -16.86
CA PHE A 79 -34.17 -3.18 -18.02
C PHE A 79 -32.92 -2.80 -18.82
N ILE A 80 -31.91 -2.25 -18.16
CA ILE A 80 -30.75 -1.61 -18.81
C ILE A 80 -29.76 -2.64 -19.35
N LEU A 81 -29.43 -3.65 -18.54
CA LEU A 81 -28.40 -4.65 -18.84
C LEU A 81 -28.97 -5.91 -19.49
N ASN A 82 -30.12 -6.41 -19.00
CA ASN A 82 -30.72 -7.64 -19.54
C ASN A 82 -31.73 -7.36 -20.66
N LYS A 83 -31.96 -6.10 -21.03
CA LYS A 83 -32.94 -5.68 -22.03
C LYS A 83 -34.34 -6.27 -21.75
N ASN A 84 -34.78 -6.17 -20.49
CA ASN A 84 -36.10 -6.63 -20.09
C ASN A 84 -37.12 -5.47 -20.06
N ILE A 85 -37.96 -5.41 -21.08
CA ILE A 85 -39.01 -4.39 -21.21
C ILE A 85 -40.02 -4.41 -20.05
N TRP A 86 -40.31 -5.57 -19.45
CA TRP A 86 -41.25 -5.66 -18.32
C TRP A 86 -40.77 -4.87 -17.11
N SER A 87 -39.45 -4.78 -16.92
CA SER A 87 -38.86 -4.00 -15.84
C SER A 87 -38.95 -2.49 -16.06
N LEU A 88 -39.01 -2.00 -17.32
CA LEU A 88 -39.31 -0.60 -17.60
C LEU A 88 -40.64 -0.18 -16.98
N PHE A 89 -41.68 -0.98 -17.21
CA PHE A 89 -43.01 -0.66 -16.70
C PHE A 89 -43.10 -0.76 -15.19
N LYS A 90 -42.37 -1.70 -14.55
CA LYS A 90 -42.26 -1.74 -13.09
C LYS A 90 -41.63 -0.45 -12.53
N ILE A 91 -40.56 0.05 -13.16
CA ILE A 91 -39.92 1.32 -12.78
C ILE A 91 -40.93 2.47 -12.91
N LEU A 92 -41.55 2.61 -14.08
CA LEU A 92 -42.48 3.72 -14.35
C LEU A 92 -43.71 3.68 -13.44
N GLN A 93 -44.26 2.50 -13.15
CA GLN A 93 -45.42 2.35 -12.26
C GLN A 93 -45.10 2.73 -10.82
N LYS A 94 -43.89 2.39 -10.33
CA LYS A 94 -43.40 2.84 -9.02
C LYS A 94 -43.23 4.36 -8.97
N LEU A 95 -42.65 4.95 -10.01
CA LEU A 95 -42.39 6.40 -10.07
C LEU A 95 -43.67 7.21 -10.30
N TYR A 96 -44.65 6.67 -11.03
CA TYR A 96 -45.84 7.37 -11.49
C TYR A 96 -47.12 6.60 -11.19
N LEU A 97 -47.39 6.35 -9.90
CA LEU A 97 -48.59 5.66 -9.40
C LEU A 97 -49.91 6.15 -10.02
N LYS A 98 -50.04 7.46 -10.27
CA LYS A 98 -51.27 8.05 -10.87
C LYS A 98 -51.45 7.74 -12.36
N LYS A 99 -50.43 7.19 -13.02
CA LYS A 99 -50.43 6.86 -14.46
C LYS A 99 -50.46 5.34 -14.69
N GLU A 100 -50.68 4.55 -13.64
CA GLU A 100 -50.62 3.09 -13.69
C GLU A 100 -51.51 2.47 -14.77
N GLU A 101 -52.76 2.96 -14.91
CA GLU A 101 -53.71 2.45 -15.90
C GLU A 101 -53.20 2.64 -17.33
N VAL A 102 -52.76 3.86 -17.67
CA VAL A 102 -52.21 4.19 -18.99
C VAL A 102 -50.88 3.47 -19.24
N LEU A 103 -50.04 3.30 -18.20
CA LEU A 103 -48.81 2.53 -18.31
C LEU A 103 -49.08 1.04 -18.56
N ASN A 104 -50.15 0.48 -17.99
CA ASN A 104 -50.58 -0.89 -18.30
C ASN A 104 -51.07 -1.00 -19.76
N ASP A 105 -51.80 0.00 -20.26
CA ASP A 105 -52.24 0.03 -21.66
C ASP A 105 -51.04 0.00 -22.63
N ILE A 106 -50.01 0.82 -22.38
CA ILE A 106 -48.76 0.82 -23.20
C ILE A 106 -47.98 -0.47 -23.01
N LYS A 107 -47.91 -1.00 -21.78
CA LYS A 107 -47.26 -2.27 -21.48
C LYS A 107 -47.88 -3.40 -22.29
N CYS A 108 -49.21 -3.46 -22.37
CA CYS A 108 -49.90 -4.45 -23.18
C CYS A 108 -49.43 -4.37 -24.64
N ILE A 109 -49.41 -3.17 -25.23
CA ILE A 109 -48.95 -2.95 -26.61
C ILE A 109 -47.49 -3.37 -26.81
N ALA A 110 -46.61 -3.05 -25.85
CA ALA A 110 -45.17 -3.23 -25.99
C ALA A 110 -44.64 -4.64 -25.63
N THR A 111 -45.47 -5.52 -25.06
CA THR A 111 -44.97 -6.79 -24.47
C THR A 111 -45.73 -8.05 -24.89
N THR A 112 -46.79 -7.94 -25.68
CA THR A 112 -47.66 -9.09 -25.99
C THR A 112 -47.64 -9.53 -27.46
N GLU A 113 -47.70 -10.85 -27.68
CA GLU A 113 -48.16 -11.49 -28.91
C GLU A 113 -49.69 -11.74 -28.79
N TYR A 114 -50.56 -10.75 -29.05
CA TYR A 114 -52.03 -10.95 -28.92
C TYR A 114 -52.84 -10.34 -30.07
N GLN A 115 -54.13 -10.70 -30.10
CA GLN A 115 -55.08 -10.41 -31.18
C GLN A 115 -55.50 -8.93 -31.20
N PRO A 116 -55.85 -8.35 -32.36
CA PRO A 116 -56.17 -6.92 -32.52
C PRO A 116 -57.22 -6.34 -31.55
N ILE A 117 -58.10 -7.18 -30.98
CA ILE A 117 -59.16 -6.75 -30.08
C ILE A 117 -58.63 -6.29 -28.72
N ASP A 118 -57.53 -6.88 -28.24
CA ASP A 118 -56.90 -6.56 -26.97
C ASP A 118 -56.17 -5.19 -27.02
N MET A 119 -55.90 -4.69 -28.24
CA MET A 119 -55.24 -3.41 -28.49
C MET A 119 -56.22 -2.24 -28.68
N LEU A 120 -57.49 -2.50 -29.00
CA LEU A 120 -58.46 -1.45 -29.32
C LEU A 120 -58.59 -0.42 -28.19
N TYR A 121 -58.77 -0.87 -26.95
CA TYR A 121 -58.99 0.02 -25.81
C TYR A 121 -57.72 0.83 -25.41
N PRO A 122 -56.52 0.23 -25.34
CA PRO A 122 -55.25 0.96 -25.23
C PRO A 122 -55.03 2.00 -26.34
N LEU A 123 -55.28 1.63 -27.60
CA LEU A 123 -55.13 2.50 -28.78
C LEU A 123 -56.01 3.75 -28.67
N PHE A 124 -57.27 3.60 -28.24
CA PHE A 124 -58.21 4.72 -28.07
C PHE A 124 -57.80 5.71 -26.98
N ARG A 125 -56.95 5.33 -26.02
CA ARG A 125 -56.48 6.23 -24.95
C ARG A 125 -55.17 6.94 -25.28
N ILE A 126 -54.34 6.36 -26.14
CA ILE A 126 -52.98 6.84 -26.41
C ILE A 126 -52.95 7.94 -27.50
N ILE A 127 -53.96 8.02 -28.38
CA ILE A 127 -54.40 9.11 -29.32
C ILE A 127 -53.37 9.88 -30.18
N ASN A 128 -52.07 9.98 -29.89
CA ASN A 128 -51.22 11.00 -30.55
C ASN A 128 -50.18 10.51 -31.58
N SER A 129 -50.09 9.23 -31.95
CA SER A 129 -49.14 8.80 -33.00
C SER A 129 -49.43 7.40 -33.58
N ASP A 130 -50.22 7.33 -34.66
CA ASP A 130 -50.55 6.07 -35.35
C ASP A 130 -49.32 5.29 -35.80
N ASP A 131 -48.26 5.96 -36.24
CA ASP A 131 -47.07 5.30 -36.79
C ASP A 131 -46.13 4.73 -35.72
N ASP A 132 -46.01 5.38 -34.56
CA ASP A 132 -45.23 4.85 -33.44
C ASP A 132 -45.89 3.63 -32.83
N ILE A 133 -47.23 3.63 -32.73
CA ILE A 133 -47.94 2.46 -32.20
C ILE A 133 -47.83 1.28 -33.17
N LYS A 134 -47.94 1.51 -34.49
CA LYS A 134 -47.67 0.46 -35.49
C LYS A 134 -46.26 -0.09 -35.34
N THR A 135 -45.26 0.78 -35.23
CA THR A 135 -43.84 0.40 -35.08
C THR A 135 -43.63 -0.55 -33.91
N ILE A 136 -44.23 -0.25 -32.75
CA ILE A 136 -44.13 -1.10 -31.56
C ILE A 136 -44.89 -2.40 -31.73
N ALA A 137 -46.12 -2.33 -32.24
CA ALA A 137 -47.04 -3.48 -32.32
C ALA A 137 -46.60 -4.59 -33.27
N VAL A 138 -45.81 -4.25 -34.30
CA VAL A 138 -45.32 -5.22 -35.30
C VAL A 138 -43.90 -5.71 -35.01
N SER A 139 -43.26 -5.21 -33.94
CA SER A 139 -41.88 -5.54 -33.62
C SER A 139 -41.76 -6.88 -32.89
N ASN A 140 -40.82 -7.72 -33.33
CA ASN A 140 -40.44 -8.95 -32.64
C ASN A 140 -39.42 -8.72 -31.51
N ASP A 141 -38.82 -7.52 -31.45
CA ASP A 141 -37.91 -7.11 -30.37
C ASP A 141 -38.33 -5.73 -29.87
N PRO A 142 -39.01 -5.64 -28.70
CA PRO A 142 -39.53 -4.39 -28.19
C PRO A 142 -38.44 -3.39 -27.77
N LEU A 143 -37.17 -3.82 -27.76
CA LEU A 143 -36.03 -2.98 -27.39
C LEU A 143 -35.00 -2.80 -28.52
N ASN A 144 -35.36 -3.09 -29.77
CA ASN A 144 -34.56 -2.65 -30.91
C ASN A 144 -34.60 -1.11 -31.07
N GLU A 145 -33.65 -0.55 -31.81
CA GLU A 145 -33.47 0.92 -31.89
C GLU A 145 -34.74 1.66 -32.32
N GLU A 146 -35.40 1.22 -33.40
CA GLU A 146 -36.59 1.87 -33.94
C GLU A 146 -37.79 1.79 -32.98
N THR A 147 -37.97 0.63 -32.34
CA THR A 147 -39.05 0.38 -31.37
C THR A 147 -38.83 1.17 -30.08
N VAL A 148 -37.58 1.28 -29.60
CA VAL A 148 -37.24 2.13 -28.45
C VAL A 148 -37.58 3.58 -28.74
N GLN A 149 -37.23 4.11 -29.92
CA GLN A 149 -37.57 5.50 -30.24
C GLN A 149 -39.08 5.72 -30.25
N ALA A 150 -39.84 4.83 -30.89
CA ALA A 150 -41.31 4.91 -30.93
C ALA A 150 -41.93 4.81 -29.52
N LEU A 151 -41.51 3.82 -28.74
CA LEU A 151 -42.00 3.61 -27.37
C LEU A 151 -41.75 4.83 -26.49
N PHE A 152 -40.55 5.40 -26.54
CA PHE A 152 -40.20 6.52 -25.69
C PHE A 152 -40.81 7.85 -26.16
N ARG A 153 -41.13 8.02 -27.45
CA ARG A 153 -41.98 9.14 -27.92
C ARG A 153 -43.38 9.07 -27.31
N ILE A 154 -44.00 7.89 -27.31
CA ILE A 154 -45.30 7.68 -26.67
C ILE A 154 -45.21 7.96 -25.16
N LEU A 155 -44.20 7.42 -24.48
CA LEU A 155 -44.01 7.63 -23.04
C LEU A 155 -43.79 9.12 -22.70
N GLN A 156 -43.00 9.86 -23.48
CA GLN A 156 -42.75 11.29 -23.27
C GLN A 156 -44.01 12.15 -23.40
N ASN A 157 -44.93 11.79 -24.30
CA ASN A 157 -46.22 12.48 -24.43
C ASN A 157 -47.13 12.29 -23.19
N ILE A 158 -46.92 11.22 -22.42
CA ILE A 158 -47.76 10.84 -21.28
C ILE A 158 -47.11 11.24 -19.94
N ILE A 159 -45.78 11.17 -19.91
CA ILE A 159 -44.89 11.46 -18.80
C ILE A 159 -43.84 12.46 -19.31
N ASP A 160 -44.13 13.75 -19.15
CA ASP A 160 -43.21 14.85 -19.49
C ASP A 160 -42.20 15.07 -18.36
N GLU A 161 -41.31 14.09 -18.17
CA GLU A 161 -40.28 14.12 -17.13
C GLU A 161 -38.93 13.67 -17.67
N PRO A 162 -37.81 14.27 -17.20
CA PRO A 162 -36.47 13.96 -17.69
C PRO A 162 -36.09 12.47 -17.61
N ILE A 163 -36.60 11.75 -16.62
CA ILE A 163 -36.27 10.34 -16.39
C ILE A 163 -36.64 9.43 -17.56
N VAL A 164 -37.68 9.77 -18.33
CA VAL A 164 -38.11 8.98 -19.49
C VAL A 164 -37.03 9.03 -20.57
N ASP A 165 -36.46 10.21 -20.85
CA ASP A 165 -35.35 10.32 -21.79
C ASP A 165 -34.07 9.68 -21.26
N GLU A 166 -33.81 9.73 -19.95
CA GLU A 166 -32.66 9.04 -19.33
C GLU A 166 -32.77 7.51 -19.46
N LEU A 167 -33.95 6.94 -19.25
CA LEU A 167 -34.20 5.51 -19.44
C LEU A 167 -34.03 5.09 -20.91
N ARG A 168 -34.48 5.91 -21.86
CA ARG A 168 -34.25 5.71 -23.30
C ARG A 168 -32.78 5.64 -23.64
N ARG A 169 -32.00 6.62 -23.15
CA ARG A 169 -30.55 6.69 -23.35
C ARG A 169 -29.83 5.55 -22.65
N ALA A 170 -30.29 5.10 -21.49
CA ALA A 170 -29.66 4.01 -20.77
C ALA A 170 -29.82 2.65 -21.47
N VAL A 171 -30.98 2.39 -22.08
CA VAL A 171 -31.21 1.13 -22.80
C VAL A 171 -30.56 1.10 -24.18
N THR A 172 -30.28 2.24 -24.81
CA THR A 172 -29.59 2.31 -26.11
C THR A 172 -28.09 2.60 -26.00
N GLY A 173 -27.67 3.23 -24.90
CA GLY A 173 -26.30 3.67 -24.69
C GLY A 173 -25.33 2.56 -24.31
N GLU A 174 -24.08 2.73 -24.73
CA GLU A 174 -23.00 1.77 -24.46
C GLU A 174 -22.11 2.20 -23.28
N THR A 175 -22.05 3.50 -22.98
CA THR A 175 -21.17 4.04 -21.94
C THR A 175 -21.73 3.85 -20.53
N PHE A 176 -20.84 3.73 -19.54
CA PHE A 176 -21.21 3.68 -18.12
C PHE A 176 -22.11 4.85 -17.72
N SER A 177 -21.72 6.09 -18.07
CA SER A 177 -22.48 7.30 -17.75
C SER A 177 -23.91 7.22 -18.28
N THR A 178 -24.08 6.83 -19.55
CA THR A 178 -25.43 6.66 -20.13
C THR A 178 -26.26 5.59 -19.43
N LYS A 179 -25.65 4.46 -19.05
CA LYS A 179 -26.33 3.34 -18.39
C LYS A 179 -26.72 3.66 -16.94
N MET A 180 -25.90 4.43 -16.22
CA MET A 180 -26.11 4.67 -14.79
C MET A 180 -26.90 5.93 -14.47
N ARG A 181 -27.01 6.88 -15.41
CA ARG A 181 -27.72 8.15 -15.22
C ARG A 181 -29.12 8.02 -14.60
N PRO A 182 -30.06 7.19 -15.11
CA PRO A 182 -31.38 7.08 -14.50
C PRO A 182 -31.34 6.52 -13.07
N VAL A 183 -30.38 5.65 -12.75
CA VAL A 183 -30.16 5.14 -11.38
C VAL A 183 -29.71 6.28 -10.47
N PHE A 184 -28.75 7.08 -10.90
CA PHE A 184 -28.25 8.23 -10.13
C PHE A 184 -29.33 9.28 -9.89
N SER A 185 -30.16 9.56 -10.90
CA SER A 185 -31.27 10.52 -10.78
C SER A 185 -32.36 10.06 -9.81
N VAL A 186 -32.75 8.78 -9.89
CA VAL A 186 -33.84 8.22 -9.08
C VAL A 186 -33.41 8.02 -7.63
N PHE A 187 -32.19 7.52 -7.40
CA PHE A 187 -31.68 7.25 -6.05
C PHE A 187 -30.74 8.36 -5.55
N LYS A 188 -30.91 9.60 -6.01
CA LYS A 188 -30.03 10.73 -5.67
C LYS A 188 -29.92 11.03 -4.17
N ASP A 189 -30.95 10.69 -3.39
CA ASP A 189 -30.99 10.93 -1.95
C ASP A 189 -30.32 9.79 -1.16
N ASP A 190 -30.08 8.64 -1.80
CA ASP A 190 -29.34 7.52 -1.21
C ASP A 190 -27.87 7.92 -0.99
N LYS A 191 -27.38 7.74 0.24
CA LYS A 191 -26.03 8.10 0.64
C LYS A 191 -24.96 7.28 -0.10
N PHE A 192 -25.20 6.00 -0.34
CA PHE A 192 -24.29 5.15 -1.11
C PHE A 192 -24.19 5.67 -2.54
N ILE A 193 -25.34 5.94 -3.18
CA ILE A 193 -25.39 6.40 -4.58
C ILE A 193 -24.69 7.73 -4.77
N ARG A 194 -24.84 8.69 -3.84
CA ARG A 194 -24.10 9.96 -3.91
C ARG A 194 -22.58 9.78 -3.85
N ASN A 195 -22.10 8.91 -2.96
CA ASN A 195 -20.66 8.62 -2.87
C ASN A 195 -20.17 7.87 -4.10
N TYR A 196 -20.92 6.87 -4.57
CA TYR A 196 -20.56 6.10 -5.76
C TYR A 196 -20.54 6.96 -7.03
N TYR A 197 -21.51 7.86 -7.20
CA TYR A 197 -21.51 8.85 -8.28
C TYR A 197 -20.24 9.70 -8.26
N THR A 198 -19.85 10.20 -7.08
CA THR A 198 -18.62 11.00 -6.94
C THR A 198 -17.36 10.17 -7.21
N ALA A 199 -17.31 8.92 -6.77
CA ALA A 199 -16.17 8.02 -6.99
C ALA A 199 -15.98 7.61 -8.46
N THR A 200 -17.06 7.62 -9.24
CA THR A 200 -17.07 7.23 -10.68
C THR A 200 -17.08 8.41 -11.64
N ASN A 201 -17.22 9.64 -11.15
CA ASN A 201 -17.21 10.85 -11.97
C ASN A 201 -15.79 11.35 -12.24
N THR A 202 -15.09 10.68 -13.15
CA THR A 202 -13.69 10.97 -13.50
C THR A 202 -13.48 12.32 -14.20
N GLU A 203 -14.53 12.94 -14.74
CA GLU A 203 -14.44 14.23 -15.44
C GLU A 203 -14.45 15.43 -14.49
N HIS A 204 -15.08 15.28 -13.32
CA HIS A 204 -15.32 16.40 -12.41
C HIS A 204 -14.76 16.20 -10.99
N ALA A 205 -14.47 14.97 -10.58
CA ALA A 205 -13.83 14.69 -9.29
C ALA A 205 -12.32 14.50 -9.47
N SER A 206 -11.52 15.40 -8.89
CA SER A 206 -10.06 15.27 -8.83
C SER A 206 -9.60 14.32 -7.72
N GLY A 207 -8.35 13.85 -7.81
CA GLY A 207 -7.75 12.76 -7.03
C GLY A 207 -8.29 12.58 -5.60
N GLN A 208 -8.15 13.58 -4.73
CA GLN A 208 -8.54 13.48 -3.33
C GLN A 208 -10.06 13.33 -3.12
N ALA A 209 -10.87 14.05 -3.89
CA ALA A 209 -12.33 13.97 -3.78
C ALA A 209 -12.83 12.58 -4.22
N ARG A 210 -12.25 12.05 -5.30
CA ARG A 210 -12.54 10.71 -5.79
C ARG A 210 -12.11 9.63 -4.79
N LEU A 211 -10.93 9.77 -4.20
CA LEU A 211 -10.41 8.84 -3.19
C LEU A 211 -11.30 8.84 -1.93
N ASN A 212 -11.66 10.02 -1.42
CA ASN A 212 -12.56 10.15 -0.28
C ASN A 212 -13.95 9.53 -0.55
N ALA A 213 -14.49 9.75 -1.75
CA ALA A 213 -15.74 9.14 -2.17
C ALA A 213 -15.63 7.60 -2.27
N THR A 214 -14.50 7.11 -2.77
CA THR A 214 -14.21 5.66 -2.83
C THR A 214 -14.13 5.06 -1.44
N PHE A 215 -13.44 5.70 -0.48
CA PHE A 215 -13.46 5.27 0.92
C PHE A 215 -14.88 5.24 1.50
N ASN A 216 -15.74 6.21 1.18
CA ASN A 216 -17.12 6.18 1.66
C ASN A 216 -17.93 4.99 1.07
N VAL A 217 -17.72 4.64 -0.20
CA VAL A 217 -18.32 3.45 -0.82
C VAL A 217 -17.84 2.20 -0.09
N VAL A 218 -16.53 2.06 0.07
CA VAL A 218 -15.88 0.91 0.73
C VAL A 218 -16.35 0.77 2.18
N SER A 219 -16.32 1.85 2.98
CA SER A 219 -16.78 1.84 4.38
C SER A 219 -18.27 1.52 4.55
N THR A 220 -19.10 1.80 3.53
CA THR A 220 -20.53 1.46 3.58
C THR A 220 -20.74 -0.04 3.36
N LEU A 221 -19.85 -0.71 2.62
CA LEU A 221 -19.97 -2.13 2.28
C LEU A 221 -19.21 -3.05 3.25
N LEU A 222 -18.15 -2.54 3.88
CA LEU A 222 -17.24 -3.27 4.77
C LEU A 222 -17.34 -2.78 6.21
N GLU A 223 -18.57 -2.71 6.76
CA GLU A 223 -18.83 -2.10 8.07
C GLU A 223 -17.82 -2.52 9.15
N ASN A 224 -17.25 -1.55 9.87
CA ASN A 224 -16.27 -1.73 10.94
C ASN A 224 -14.91 -2.33 10.52
N ASN A 225 -14.49 -2.20 9.26
CA ASN A 225 -13.15 -2.59 8.85
C ASN A 225 -12.07 -1.60 9.38
N ALA A 226 -11.17 -2.11 10.22
CA ALA A 226 -10.07 -1.34 10.82
C ALA A 226 -9.05 -0.84 9.77
N VAL A 227 -8.72 -1.68 8.78
CA VAL A 227 -7.78 -1.34 7.69
C VAL A 227 -8.28 -0.15 6.88
N VAL A 228 -9.55 -0.15 6.50
CA VAL A 228 -10.21 0.95 5.78
C VAL A 228 -10.22 2.22 6.64
N THR A 229 -10.47 2.08 7.95
CA THR A 229 -10.48 3.20 8.89
C THR A 229 -9.11 3.86 8.99
N ASP A 230 -8.06 3.06 9.15
CA ASP A 230 -6.70 3.56 9.28
C ASP A 230 -6.17 4.14 7.96
N LEU A 231 -6.36 3.45 6.83
CA LEU A 231 -5.98 3.98 5.51
C LEU A 231 -6.63 5.33 5.21
N ARG A 232 -7.93 5.45 5.52
CA ARG A 232 -8.66 6.71 5.36
C ARG A 232 -8.12 7.80 6.29
N ALA A 233 -7.79 7.46 7.53
CA ALA A 233 -7.26 8.41 8.49
C ALA A 233 -5.89 8.97 8.05
N ILE A 234 -5.03 8.13 7.45
CA ILE A 234 -3.75 8.57 6.88
C ILE A 234 -4.00 9.55 5.73
N VAL A 235 -4.77 9.11 4.73
CA VAL A 235 -5.04 9.90 3.51
C VAL A 235 -5.73 11.23 3.80
N ALA A 236 -6.68 11.26 4.74
CA ALA A 236 -7.48 12.47 5.00
C ALA A 236 -6.83 13.41 6.03
N HIS A 237 -6.03 12.88 6.95
CA HIS A 237 -5.63 13.61 8.16
C HIS A 237 -4.16 13.44 8.55
N ASP A 238 -3.32 12.83 7.69
CA ASP A 238 -1.91 12.57 7.99
C ASP A 238 -1.74 11.86 9.35
N ASN A 239 -2.61 10.88 9.61
CA ASN A 239 -2.73 10.25 10.92
C ASN A 239 -1.58 9.29 11.20
N ARG A 240 -0.67 9.71 12.08
CA ARG A 240 0.55 8.97 12.45
C ARG A 240 0.28 7.61 13.11
N PRO A 241 -0.58 7.47 14.14
CA PRO A 241 -0.94 6.14 14.66
C PRO A 241 -1.52 5.19 13.62
N ALA A 242 -2.43 5.68 12.75
CA ALA A 242 -3.00 4.86 11.69
C ALA A 242 -1.95 4.38 10.69
N MET A 243 -0.93 5.20 10.42
CA MET A 243 0.22 4.80 9.60
C MET A 243 1.00 3.64 10.21
N TYR A 244 1.25 3.66 11.53
CA TYR A 244 1.91 2.52 12.20
C TYR A 244 1.04 1.26 12.14
N ASN A 245 -0.28 1.37 12.36
CA ASN A 245 -1.19 0.24 12.19
C ASN A 245 -1.14 -0.33 10.77
N CYS A 246 -1.14 0.54 9.74
CA CYS A 246 -1.08 0.12 8.35
C CYS A 246 0.25 -0.56 7.98
N LEU A 247 1.37 -0.10 8.52
CA LEU A 247 2.64 -0.79 8.40
C LEU A 247 2.59 -2.18 9.04
N ASP A 248 2.01 -2.30 10.24
CA ASP A 248 1.80 -3.57 10.94
C ASP A 248 0.88 -4.54 10.16
N TYR A 249 -0.04 -4.02 9.33
CA TYR A 249 -0.83 -4.85 8.44
C TYR A 249 0.03 -5.49 7.35
N VAL A 250 0.87 -4.69 6.68
CA VAL A 250 1.58 -5.12 5.46
C VAL A 250 2.97 -5.71 5.69
N LEU A 251 3.51 -5.57 6.91
CA LEU A 251 4.84 -6.06 7.28
C LEU A 251 4.75 -7.12 8.37
N ASP A 252 5.48 -8.22 8.21
CA ASP A 252 5.72 -9.19 9.28
C ASP A 252 7.02 -8.84 10.04
N SER A 253 7.00 -7.72 10.76
CA SER A 253 8.18 -7.22 11.47
C SER A 253 7.79 -6.51 12.77
N ASP A 254 8.42 -6.87 13.89
CA ASP A 254 8.24 -6.12 15.14
C ASP A 254 8.95 -4.75 15.16
N LEU A 255 9.68 -4.40 14.10
CA LEU A 255 10.35 -3.12 13.96
C LEU A 255 9.36 -1.95 14.00
N VAL A 256 8.20 -2.08 13.35
CA VAL A 256 7.15 -1.04 13.30
C VAL A 256 6.74 -0.65 14.72
N ARG A 257 6.35 -1.63 15.55
CA ARG A 257 5.98 -1.44 16.96
C ARG A 257 7.12 -0.92 17.82
N ILE A 258 8.37 -1.31 17.51
CA ILE A 258 9.53 -0.77 18.20
C ILE A 258 9.68 0.73 17.89
N LEU A 259 9.64 1.12 16.61
CA LEU A 259 9.77 2.51 16.19
C LEU A 259 8.65 3.38 16.76
N GLU A 260 7.40 2.93 16.71
CA GLU A 260 6.26 3.65 17.30
C GLU A 260 6.49 3.90 18.80
N ARG A 261 6.91 2.86 19.55
CA ARG A 261 7.18 3.00 20.99
C ARG A 261 8.32 3.98 21.24
N PHE A 262 9.39 3.94 20.47
CA PHE A 262 10.51 4.87 20.64
C PHE A 262 10.11 6.31 20.34
N GLU A 263 9.35 6.54 19.27
CA GLU A 263 8.84 7.88 18.92
C GLU A 263 7.98 8.45 20.07
N LYS A 264 7.19 7.61 20.75
CA LYS A 264 6.30 8.02 21.84
C LYS A 264 6.98 8.13 23.21
N GLU A 265 7.81 7.16 23.58
CA GLU A 265 8.31 7.00 24.95
C GLU A 265 9.77 7.41 25.13
N LYS A 266 10.56 7.43 24.04
CA LYS A 266 12.01 7.63 24.06
C LYS A 266 12.49 8.52 22.90
N PRO A 267 11.92 9.73 22.71
CA PRO A 267 12.24 10.59 21.57
C PRO A 267 13.70 11.08 21.54
N GLU A 268 14.39 11.07 22.69
CA GLU A 268 15.78 11.49 22.84
C GLU A 268 16.78 10.62 22.07
N TYR A 269 16.39 9.39 21.68
CA TYR A 269 17.24 8.51 20.88
C TYR A 269 17.13 8.75 19.38
N ASN A 270 16.23 9.65 18.92
CA ASN A 270 16.01 10.01 17.52
C ASN A 270 16.29 8.88 16.50
N LEU A 271 15.50 7.79 16.57
CA LEU A 271 15.70 6.64 15.68
C LEU A 271 15.56 7.01 14.19
N HIS A 272 14.90 8.12 13.86
CA HIS A 272 14.82 8.58 12.47
C HIS A 272 16.20 8.77 11.83
N ASP A 273 17.19 9.22 12.59
CA ASP A 273 18.56 9.41 12.08
C ASP A 273 19.20 8.07 11.67
N ALA A 274 18.92 7.01 12.43
CA ALA A 274 19.40 5.64 12.15
C ALA A 274 18.75 4.99 10.94
N PHE A 275 17.60 5.50 10.51
CA PHE A 275 16.83 5.05 9.35
C PHE A 275 16.82 6.08 8.21
N THR A 276 17.76 7.02 8.16
CA THR A 276 17.92 7.91 6.99
C THR A 276 18.22 7.12 5.71
N GLN A 277 17.86 7.65 4.52
CA GLN A 277 18.10 6.92 3.26
C GLN A 277 19.58 6.57 3.08
N GLY A 278 20.50 7.50 3.39
CA GLY A 278 21.93 7.24 3.28
C GLY A 278 22.39 6.09 4.18
N GLN A 279 21.88 6.03 5.42
CA GLN A 279 22.18 4.95 6.37
C GLN A 279 21.64 3.60 5.88
N LEU A 280 20.40 3.55 5.40
CA LEU A 280 19.79 2.31 4.93
C LEU A 280 20.41 1.83 3.61
N ARG A 281 20.57 2.72 2.63
CA ARG A 281 21.21 2.39 1.34
C ARG A 281 22.64 1.89 1.52
N SER A 282 23.42 2.50 2.41
CA SER A 282 24.80 2.05 2.69
C SER A 282 24.83 0.63 3.25
N LYS A 283 23.92 0.31 4.18
CA LYS A 283 23.82 -1.03 4.79
C LYS A 283 23.30 -2.07 3.81
N LEU A 284 22.25 -1.77 3.05
CA LEU A 284 21.71 -2.68 2.03
C LEU A 284 22.73 -2.93 0.91
N TRP A 285 23.52 -1.91 0.53
CA TRP A 285 24.62 -2.06 -0.41
C TRP A 285 25.70 -3.02 0.11
N LEU A 286 26.05 -2.95 1.39
CA LEU A 286 26.91 -3.94 2.04
C LEU A 286 26.31 -5.34 1.97
N LEU A 287 25.05 -5.51 2.40
CA LEU A 287 24.40 -6.83 2.43
C LEU A 287 24.34 -7.47 1.04
N LYS A 288 24.10 -6.70 -0.01
CA LYS A 288 24.14 -7.16 -1.40
C LYS A 288 25.46 -7.87 -1.74
N HIS A 289 26.58 -7.38 -1.22
CA HIS A 289 27.91 -7.91 -1.48
C HIS A 289 28.34 -8.99 -0.48
N LEU A 290 27.55 -9.26 0.57
CA LEU A 290 27.74 -10.38 1.49
C LEU A 290 26.82 -11.58 1.17
N ARG A 291 25.92 -11.45 0.18
CA ARG A 291 24.97 -12.51 -0.20
C ARG A 291 25.68 -13.81 -0.55
N GLY A 292 25.22 -14.92 0.01
CA GLY A 292 25.75 -16.26 -0.25
C GLY A 292 27.10 -16.57 0.41
N MET A 293 27.66 -15.67 1.20
CA MET A 293 28.83 -15.94 2.05
C MET A 293 28.36 -16.49 3.40
N ASP A 294 29.13 -17.43 3.96
CA ASP A 294 28.99 -17.83 5.36
C ASP A 294 29.87 -16.94 6.23
N LEU A 295 29.25 -16.05 6.99
CA LEU A 295 29.94 -15.06 7.80
C LEU A 295 30.32 -15.58 9.19
N GLY A 296 29.85 -16.78 9.59
CA GLY A 296 30.06 -17.36 10.92
C GLY A 296 29.66 -16.42 12.06
N THR A 297 30.50 -16.27 13.08
CA THR A 297 30.29 -15.26 14.13
C THR A 297 30.70 -13.87 13.63
N VAL A 298 29.75 -12.93 13.63
CA VAL A 298 29.96 -11.57 13.14
C VAL A 298 30.15 -10.59 14.30
N PHE A 299 31.22 -9.83 14.26
CA PHE A 299 31.43 -8.67 15.12
C PHE A 299 31.14 -7.38 14.34
N ILE A 300 30.16 -6.62 14.79
CA ILE A 300 29.88 -5.27 14.29
C ILE A 300 30.57 -4.27 15.23
N CYS A 301 31.59 -3.60 14.72
CA CYS A 301 32.35 -2.57 15.42
C CYS A 301 31.75 -1.19 15.13
N ALA A 302 31.57 -0.37 16.17
CA ALA A 302 30.83 0.90 16.11
C ALA A 302 29.40 0.72 15.56
N GLY A 303 28.69 -0.27 16.10
CA GLY A 303 27.38 -0.70 15.59
C GLY A 303 26.19 0.22 15.92
N TRP A 304 26.41 1.26 16.74
CA TRP A 304 25.42 2.26 17.13
C TRP A 304 24.09 1.60 17.58
N TYR A 305 22.96 1.97 16.98
CA TYR A 305 21.64 1.40 17.31
C TYR A 305 21.35 0.02 16.69
N GLY A 306 22.33 -0.65 16.08
CA GLY A 306 22.17 -2.04 15.62
C GLY A 306 21.22 -2.21 14.44
N THR A 307 21.03 -1.18 13.61
CA THR A 307 20.18 -1.26 12.40
C THR A 307 20.78 -2.14 11.31
N LEU A 308 22.12 -2.25 11.24
CA LEU A 308 22.77 -3.22 10.38
C LEU A 308 22.44 -4.66 10.82
N ALA A 309 22.56 -4.96 12.11
CA ALA A 309 22.18 -6.28 12.62
C ALA A 309 20.72 -6.61 12.31
N ARG A 310 19.81 -5.64 12.50
CA ARG A 310 18.38 -5.80 12.18
C ARG A 310 18.18 -6.23 10.73
N THR A 311 18.78 -5.50 9.81
CA THR A 311 18.69 -5.79 8.37
C THR A 311 19.38 -7.09 7.98
N MET A 312 20.45 -7.50 8.66
CA MET A 312 21.07 -8.81 8.46
C MET A 312 20.13 -9.97 8.86
N PHE A 313 19.49 -9.88 10.03
CA PHE A 313 18.59 -10.94 10.49
C PHE A 313 17.31 -11.06 9.66
N GLU A 314 16.82 -9.97 9.08
CA GLU A 314 15.64 -9.97 8.21
C GLU A 314 15.97 -10.31 6.75
N ASN A 315 17.25 -10.57 6.42
CA ASN A 315 17.68 -10.90 5.07
C ASN A 315 18.07 -12.37 4.93
N GLU A 316 17.22 -13.16 4.28
CA GLU A 316 17.43 -14.60 4.10
C GLU A 316 18.66 -14.99 3.25
N HIS A 317 19.24 -14.04 2.51
CA HIS A 317 20.41 -14.29 1.65
C HIS A 317 21.75 -14.02 2.36
N VAL A 318 21.72 -13.59 3.62
CA VAL A 318 22.92 -13.34 4.43
C VAL A 318 23.00 -14.42 5.51
N HIS A 319 24.06 -15.22 5.49
CA HIS A 319 24.22 -16.38 6.39
C HIS A 319 25.27 -16.10 7.46
N PHE A 320 24.94 -16.37 8.72
CA PHE A 320 25.80 -16.16 9.88
C PHE A 320 25.28 -16.97 11.08
N ASP A 321 26.14 -17.21 12.08
CA ASP A 321 25.79 -17.95 13.30
C ASP A 321 25.12 -17.04 14.34
N LYS A 322 25.72 -15.87 14.57
CA LYS A 322 25.32 -14.88 15.58
C LYS A 322 26.03 -13.55 15.34
N ILE A 323 25.46 -12.48 15.88
CA ILE A 323 25.99 -11.12 15.80
C ILE A 323 26.32 -10.60 17.20
N ARG A 324 27.49 -9.99 17.34
CA ARG A 324 27.91 -9.20 18.50
C ARG A 324 28.20 -7.78 18.06
N SER A 325 27.52 -6.82 18.68
CA SER A 325 27.64 -5.40 18.32
C SER A 325 28.31 -4.62 19.45
N PHE A 326 29.31 -3.83 19.11
CA PHE A 326 30.08 -3.06 20.07
C PHE A 326 30.01 -1.58 19.74
N ASP A 327 29.79 -0.76 20.75
CA ASP A 327 29.80 0.69 20.63
C ASP A 327 30.33 1.32 21.93
N ILE A 328 31.08 2.41 21.82
CA ILE A 328 31.63 3.10 22.98
C ILE A 328 30.58 3.95 23.70
N ASP A 329 29.53 4.40 23.00
CA ASP A 329 28.47 5.19 23.62
C ASP A 329 27.58 4.29 24.50
N PRO A 330 27.50 4.56 25.83
CA PRO A 330 26.68 3.78 26.76
C PRO A 330 25.18 3.80 26.43
N LYS A 331 24.71 4.73 25.61
CA LYS A 331 23.30 4.80 25.18
C LYS A 331 22.96 3.76 24.11
N CYS A 332 23.94 3.30 23.33
CA CYS A 332 23.68 2.49 22.15
C CYS A 332 23.26 1.06 22.47
N ALA A 333 23.90 0.43 23.46
CA ALA A 333 23.70 -0.99 23.75
C ALA A 333 22.23 -1.34 24.03
N GLU A 334 21.54 -0.58 24.89
CA GLU A 334 20.13 -0.82 25.22
C GLU A 334 19.20 -0.64 24.02
N VAL A 335 19.47 0.37 23.19
CA VAL A 335 18.69 0.65 21.97
C VAL A 335 18.87 -0.47 20.97
N ALA A 336 20.12 -0.88 20.73
CA ALA A 336 20.47 -1.91 19.77
C ALA A 336 19.90 -3.28 20.17
N ASP A 337 19.94 -3.63 21.47
CA ASP A 337 19.27 -4.82 22.00
C ASP A 337 17.74 -4.74 21.86
N THR A 338 17.16 -3.54 21.96
CA THR A 338 15.72 -3.35 21.82
C THR A 338 15.26 -3.47 20.37
N ILE A 339 16.00 -2.92 19.40
CA ILE A 339 15.74 -3.05 17.96
C ILE A 339 15.85 -4.51 17.52
N ASN A 340 16.78 -5.26 18.10
CA ASN A 340 17.05 -6.66 17.78
C ASN A 340 16.47 -7.64 18.81
N ARG A 341 15.41 -7.23 19.52
CA ARG A 341 14.90 -7.93 20.71
C ARG A 341 14.55 -9.40 20.46
N SER A 342 14.00 -9.73 19.28
CA SER A 342 13.65 -11.09 18.91
C SER A 342 14.87 -12.02 19.01
N TRP A 343 16.01 -11.60 18.46
CA TRP A 343 17.27 -12.35 18.47
C TRP A 343 18.06 -12.21 19.77
N VAL A 344 17.76 -11.20 20.60
CA VAL A 344 18.24 -11.20 22.00
C VAL A 344 17.51 -12.27 22.80
N LYS A 345 16.21 -12.47 22.59
CA LYS A 345 15.45 -13.50 23.33
C LYS A 345 15.78 -14.90 22.83
N ASP A 346 16.07 -15.04 21.55
CA ASP A 346 16.46 -16.30 20.94
C ASP A 346 17.94 -16.60 21.19
N ALA A 347 18.24 -17.21 22.33
CA ALA A 347 19.56 -17.72 22.71
C ALA A 347 20.74 -16.73 22.53
N TRP A 348 20.49 -15.42 22.63
CA TRP A 348 21.48 -14.37 22.32
C TRP A 348 22.12 -14.55 20.94
N GLN A 349 21.32 -14.86 19.92
CA GLN A 349 21.77 -14.74 18.53
C GLN A 349 22.22 -13.31 18.22
N TYR A 350 21.56 -12.30 18.79
CA TYR A 350 22.08 -10.93 18.85
C TYR A 350 22.45 -10.55 20.28
N LYS A 351 23.58 -9.84 20.43
CA LYS A 351 23.83 -9.10 21.67
C LYS A 351 24.71 -7.87 21.46
N SER A 352 24.36 -6.77 22.13
CA SER A 352 25.20 -5.57 22.18
C SER A 352 26.00 -5.44 23.49
N SER A 353 27.12 -4.72 23.42
CA SER A 353 27.94 -4.35 24.57
C SER A 353 28.46 -2.92 24.43
N THR A 354 28.46 -2.17 25.53
CA THR A 354 29.17 -0.89 25.61
C THR A 354 30.65 -1.16 25.83
N LEU A 355 31.45 -1.00 24.78
CA LEU A 355 32.88 -1.30 24.78
C LEU A 355 33.57 -0.51 23.66
N ASP A 356 34.75 0.03 23.95
CA ASP A 356 35.63 0.59 22.91
C ASP A 356 36.20 -0.56 22.08
N ILE A 357 36.11 -0.45 20.76
CA ILE A 357 36.62 -1.46 19.83
C ILE A 357 38.15 -1.58 19.87
N HIS A 358 38.85 -0.56 20.37
CA HIS A 358 40.29 -0.61 20.64
C HIS A 358 40.65 -1.53 21.80
N ASP A 359 39.70 -1.84 22.68
CA ASP A 359 39.90 -2.73 23.84
C ASP A 359 39.50 -4.19 23.52
N LEU A 360 39.04 -4.49 22.30
CA LEU A 360 38.62 -5.82 21.89
C LEU A 360 39.80 -6.75 21.60
N ASN A 361 39.69 -8.00 22.05
CA ASN A 361 40.59 -9.08 21.64
C ASN A 361 39.90 -9.98 20.61
N TYR A 362 40.21 -9.80 19.33
CA TYR A 362 39.57 -10.52 18.22
C TYR A 362 39.91 -12.03 18.11
N THR A 363 40.63 -12.62 19.08
CA THR A 363 40.92 -14.07 19.14
C THR A 363 40.20 -14.81 20.26
N ASP A 364 39.95 -14.15 21.40
CA ASP A 364 39.21 -14.65 22.58
C ASP A 364 38.54 -13.45 23.29
N SER A 365 37.56 -12.82 22.64
CA SER A 365 36.98 -11.56 23.14
C SER A 365 36.10 -11.80 24.34
N LYS A 366 36.47 -11.20 25.48
CA LYS A 366 35.68 -11.21 26.71
C LYS A 366 35.05 -9.85 26.93
N TYR A 367 33.72 -9.81 27.00
CA TYR A 367 32.99 -8.56 27.14
C TYR A 367 31.74 -8.75 27.97
N LYS A 368 31.31 -7.67 28.63
CA LYS A 368 30.17 -7.67 29.53
C LYS A 368 28.90 -7.33 28.77
N VAL A 369 27.85 -8.08 29.02
CA VAL A 369 26.53 -7.84 28.45
C VAL A 369 25.50 -7.71 29.56
N LYS A 370 24.53 -6.82 29.38
CA LYS A 370 23.46 -6.58 30.35
C LYS A 370 22.31 -7.56 30.10
N LYS A 371 21.89 -8.29 31.13
CA LYS A 371 20.73 -9.19 31.10
C LYS A 371 19.42 -8.42 31.34
N ALA A 372 18.30 -9.04 30.98
CA ALA A 372 16.97 -8.44 31.14
C ALA A 372 16.64 -8.09 32.61
N ASN A 373 17.18 -8.84 33.57
CA ASN A 373 17.02 -8.57 35.01
C ASN A 373 17.98 -7.48 35.54
N GLY A 374 18.72 -6.78 34.67
CA GLY A 374 19.65 -5.72 35.03
C GLY A 374 21.04 -6.18 35.49
N THR A 375 21.27 -7.49 35.66
CA THR A 375 22.59 -8.03 36.00
C THR A 375 23.49 -8.15 34.77
N TYR A 376 24.80 -8.36 34.98
CA TYR A 376 25.76 -8.53 33.88
C TYR A 376 26.19 -9.99 33.73
N GLU A 377 26.53 -10.37 32.50
CA GLU A 377 27.19 -11.63 32.16
C GLU A 377 28.43 -11.34 31.32
N VAL A 378 29.47 -12.15 31.47
CA VAL A 378 30.64 -12.09 30.60
C VAL A 378 30.46 -13.15 29.52
N LEU A 379 30.44 -12.70 28.27
CA LEU A 379 30.49 -13.60 27.12
C LEU A 379 31.92 -13.75 26.63
N THR A 380 32.18 -14.83 25.91
CA THR A 380 33.47 -15.09 25.28
C THR A 380 33.21 -15.60 23.87
N ASP A 381 33.63 -14.83 22.88
CA ASP A 381 33.40 -15.11 21.47
C ASP A 381 34.61 -14.70 20.63
N SER A 382 34.78 -15.32 19.46
CA SER A 382 35.81 -14.96 18.47
C SER A 382 35.13 -14.77 17.11
N PRO A 383 35.32 -13.65 16.42
CA PRO A 383 34.67 -13.43 15.14
C PRO A 383 35.31 -14.24 14.02
N ASN A 384 34.49 -14.64 13.06
CA ASN A 384 34.91 -15.02 11.70
C ASN A 384 34.91 -13.79 10.79
N THR A 385 33.94 -12.90 11.00
CA THR A 385 33.74 -11.69 10.20
C THR A 385 33.70 -10.45 11.09
N ILE A 386 34.40 -9.39 10.68
CA ILE A 386 34.37 -8.07 11.31
C ILE A 386 33.76 -7.07 10.34
N ILE A 387 32.77 -6.31 10.80
CA ILE A 387 32.10 -5.28 10.00
C ILE A 387 32.18 -3.94 10.73
N ASN A 388 32.55 -2.89 10.01
CA ASN A 388 32.45 -1.50 10.48
C ASN A 388 31.94 -0.61 9.34
N THR A 389 30.77 0.01 9.52
CA THR A 389 30.14 0.87 8.49
C THR A 389 30.34 2.37 8.73
N SER A 390 31.24 2.73 9.65
CA SER A 390 31.40 4.07 10.21
C SER A 390 32.88 4.36 10.49
N CYS A 391 33.78 3.93 9.60
CA CYS A 391 35.23 4.08 9.76
C CYS A 391 35.67 5.54 9.91
N GLU A 392 34.89 6.48 9.39
CA GLU A 392 35.08 7.93 9.53
C GLU A 392 35.05 8.42 10.99
N HIS A 393 34.44 7.66 11.90
CA HIS A 393 34.34 8.00 13.33
C HIS A 393 35.47 7.40 14.18
N ILE A 394 36.30 6.53 13.61
CA ILE A 394 37.29 5.78 14.39
C ILE A 394 38.56 6.62 14.55
N LYS A 395 38.80 7.08 15.78
CA LYS A 395 40.07 7.72 16.16
C LYS A 395 41.19 6.71 16.11
N ASN A 396 42.39 7.12 15.66
CA ASN A 396 43.55 6.25 15.55
C ASN A 396 43.25 4.93 14.80
N PHE A 397 42.63 5.05 13.63
CA PHE A 397 42.14 3.91 12.84
C PHE A 397 43.17 2.79 12.68
N ASP A 398 44.42 3.13 12.36
CA ASP A 398 45.49 2.14 12.18
C ASP A 398 45.72 1.30 13.45
N ASP A 399 45.63 1.90 14.64
CA ASP A 399 45.80 1.19 15.91
C ASP A 399 44.69 0.14 16.08
N TRP A 400 43.43 0.51 15.79
CA TRP A 400 42.30 -0.43 15.81
C TRP A 400 42.42 -1.52 14.75
N PHE A 401 42.70 -1.13 13.50
CA PHE A 401 42.77 -2.06 12.38
C PHE A 401 43.84 -3.13 12.60
N ASN A 402 45.00 -2.75 13.16
CA ASN A 402 46.10 -3.67 13.49
C ASN A 402 45.76 -4.68 14.60
N LEU A 403 44.65 -4.51 15.34
CA LEU A 403 44.17 -5.52 16.30
C LEU A 403 43.45 -6.69 15.63
N ILE A 404 43.00 -6.52 14.39
CA ILE A 404 42.26 -7.55 13.65
C ILE A 404 43.25 -8.64 13.19
N PRO A 405 43.05 -9.92 13.56
CA PRO A 405 43.93 -11.00 13.15
C PRO A 405 43.89 -11.19 11.64
N ALA A 406 45.02 -11.63 11.07
CA ALA A 406 45.07 -12.07 9.68
C ALA A 406 44.03 -13.16 9.38
N ASP A 407 43.65 -13.28 8.11
CA ASP A 407 42.69 -14.27 7.59
C ASP A 407 41.24 -14.09 8.08
N LYS A 408 40.92 -12.99 8.77
CA LYS A 408 39.53 -12.62 9.10
C LYS A 408 38.87 -11.93 7.92
N LEU A 409 37.61 -12.28 7.63
CA LEU A 409 36.81 -11.53 6.68
C LEU A 409 36.49 -10.15 7.29
N VAL A 410 36.77 -9.10 6.55
CA VAL A 410 36.59 -7.71 6.99
C VAL A 410 35.79 -6.95 5.94
N ALA A 411 34.72 -6.29 6.38
CA ALA A 411 33.91 -5.41 5.54
C ALA A 411 33.85 -4.01 6.16
N LEU A 412 34.39 -3.02 5.45
CA LEU A 412 34.56 -1.66 5.96
C LEU A 412 33.86 -0.66 5.05
N GLN A 413 33.22 0.34 5.66
CA GLN A 413 32.75 1.52 4.96
C GLN A 413 33.26 2.81 5.63
N SER A 414 33.61 3.79 4.81
CA SER A 414 33.97 5.16 5.20
C SER A 414 33.32 6.17 4.23
N ASN A 415 33.44 7.47 4.47
CA ASN A 415 32.91 8.50 3.58
C ASN A 415 33.78 9.77 3.52
N ASP A 416 33.44 10.65 2.57
CA ASP A 416 34.04 11.98 2.36
C ASP A 416 33.23 13.12 3.01
N TYR A 417 32.42 12.84 4.05
CA TYR A 417 31.59 13.86 4.68
C TYR A 417 32.29 14.61 5.82
N PHE A 418 33.19 15.53 5.48
CA PHE A 418 34.03 16.26 6.45
C PHE A 418 33.31 17.29 7.33
N GLU A 419 32.02 17.56 7.10
CA GLU A 419 31.27 18.62 7.81
C GLU A 419 30.86 18.24 9.23
N ILE A 420 30.88 16.94 9.58
CA ILE A 420 30.54 16.46 10.91
C ILE A 420 31.78 16.47 11.80
N GLN A 421 31.73 17.18 12.93
CA GLN A 421 32.87 17.32 13.84
C GLN A 421 33.42 15.96 14.35
N ASP A 422 32.55 14.98 14.53
CA ASP A 422 32.92 13.63 14.99
C ASP A 422 33.48 12.73 13.86
N HIS A 423 33.51 13.22 12.62
CA HIS A 423 34.19 12.56 11.51
C HIS A 423 35.67 12.93 11.52
N VAL A 424 36.46 12.08 12.16
CA VAL A 424 37.89 12.30 12.40
C VAL A 424 38.79 11.52 11.43
N ASN A 425 38.21 10.61 10.66
CA ASN A 425 38.93 9.64 9.83
C ASN A 425 38.28 9.45 8.43
N CYS A 426 37.65 10.51 7.91
CA CYS A 426 37.11 10.54 6.55
C CYS A 426 38.20 10.31 5.49
N VAL A 427 37.77 9.86 4.31
CA VAL A 427 38.63 9.61 3.15
C VAL A 427 38.04 10.28 1.92
N ASN A 428 38.87 10.78 1.01
CA ASN A 428 38.44 11.51 -0.19
C ASN A 428 38.20 10.60 -1.39
N SER A 429 38.63 9.34 -1.33
CA SER A 429 38.54 8.40 -2.45
C SER A 429 38.62 6.95 -1.99
N LEU A 430 38.22 6.04 -2.89
CA LEU A 430 38.37 4.60 -2.68
C LEU A 430 39.85 4.19 -2.55
N ASP A 431 40.74 4.82 -3.31
CA ASP A 431 42.18 4.51 -3.26
C ASP A 431 42.80 4.93 -1.93
N GLU A 432 42.39 6.08 -1.38
CA GLU A 432 42.78 6.51 -0.03
C GLU A 432 42.26 5.53 1.03
N PHE A 433 41.01 5.06 0.89
CA PHE A 433 40.45 4.09 1.82
C PHE A 433 41.20 2.76 1.81
N LYS A 434 41.63 2.29 0.64
CA LYS A 434 42.46 1.07 0.50
C LYS A 434 43.85 1.21 1.12
N GLN A 435 44.42 2.41 1.10
CA GLN A 435 45.70 2.69 1.77
C GLN A 435 45.54 2.73 3.29
N GLN A 436 44.43 3.31 3.76
CA GLN A 436 44.08 3.39 5.19
C GLN A 436 43.75 2.01 5.78
N ALA A 437 43.08 1.15 5.03
CA ALA A 437 42.68 -0.20 5.45
C ALA A 437 43.20 -1.26 4.46
N PRO A 438 44.49 -1.63 4.54
CA PRO A 438 45.13 -2.51 3.57
C PRO A 438 44.66 -3.97 3.75
N LEU A 439 43.60 -4.35 3.02
CA LEU A 439 43.09 -5.72 2.98
C LEU A 439 43.78 -6.55 1.88
N SER A 440 43.99 -7.83 2.17
CA SER A 440 44.35 -8.85 1.19
C SER A 440 43.10 -9.47 0.54
N ASN A 441 43.27 -10.15 -0.60
CA ASN A 441 42.19 -10.91 -1.28
C ASN A 441 40.87 -10.13 -1.38
N ILE A 442 40.92 -8.92 -1.96
CA ILE A 442 39.74 -8.05 -2.11
C ILE A 442 38.63 -8.80 -2.84
N ILE A 443 37.51 -8.98 -2.16
CA ILE A 443 36.27 -9.56 -2.68
C ILE A 443 35.45 -8.48 -3.39
N TYR A 444 35.41 -7.28 -2.80
CA TYR A 444 34.69 -6.15 -3.36
C TYR A 444 35.33 -4.82 -2.96
N GLU A 445 35.32 -3.87 -3.88
CA GLU A 445 35.62 -2.47 -3.61
C GLU A 445 34.72 -1.58 -4.48
N GLY A 446 34.25 -0.46 -3.95
CA GLY A 446 33.35 0.40 -4.69
C GLY A 446 33.00 1.69 -3.98
N LYS A 447 32.20 2.51 -4.68
CA LYS A 447 31.64 3.76 -4.18
C LYS A 447 30.13 3.80 -4.38
N LEU A 448 29.43 4.44 -3.46
CA LEU A 448 28.00 4.72 -3.51
C LEU A 448 27.79 6.23 -3.34
N GLU A 449 27.32 6.88 -4.38
CA GLU A 449 26.99 8.31 -4.35
C GLU A 449 25.66 8.51 -3.61
N LEU A 450 25.69 9.28 -2.53
CA LEU A 450 24.54 9.69 -1.75
C LEU A 450 24.38 11.20 -1.84
N GLU A 451 23.24 11.73 -1.39
CA GLU A 451 22.88 13.14 -1.57
C GLU A 451 23.93 14.13 -1.04
N LYS A 452 24.57 13.81 0.09
CA LYS A 452 25.51 14.71 0.77
C LYS A 452 26.97 14.27 0.71
N TYR A 453 27.23 13.01 0.38
CA TYR A 453 28.55 12.42 0.46
C TYR A 453 28.66 11.15 -0.40
N THR A 454 29.88 10.75 -0.71
CA THR A 454 30.20 9.46 -1.31
C THR A 454 30.58 8.48 -0.19
N ARG A 455 29.89 7.34 -0.14
CA ARG A 455 30.29 6.23 0.72
C ARG A 455 31.25 5.33 -0.04
N TYR A 456 32.37 4.96 0.57
CA TYR A 456 33.33 4.00 0.03
C TYR A 456 33.22 2.69 0.80
N MET A 457 33.40 1.55 0.13
CA MET A 457 33.38 0.24 0.75
C MET A 457 34.49 -0.63 0.21
N ILE A 458 35.12 -1.39 1.11
CA ILE A 458 36.05 -2.47 0.79
C ILE A 458 35.69 -3.72 1.59
N ILE A 459 35.77 -4.88 0.96
CA ILE A 459 35.53 -6.19 1.57
C ILE A 459 36.67 -7.10 1.14
N GLY A 460 37.33 -7.74 2.10
CA GLY A 460 38.49 -8.59 1.87
C GLY A 460 38.94 -9.26 3.17
N TYR A 461 40.19 -9.70 3.21
CA TYR A 461 40.76 -10.37 4.37
C TYR A 461 41.83 -9.50 5.02
N ALA A 462 41.82 -9.42 6.36
CA ALA A 462 42.84 -8.72 7.14
C ALA A 462 44.26 -9.26 6.87
#